data_AF-A0A843RTJ6-F1
#
_entry.id   AF-A0A843RTJ6-F1
#
_cell.length_a   1.000
_cell.length_b   1.000
_cell.length_c   1.000
_cell.angle_alpha   90.00
_cell.angle_beta   90.00
_cell.angle_gamma   90.00
#
_symmetry.space_group_name_H-M   'P 1'
#
loop_
_entity.id
_entity.type
_entity.pdbx_description
1 polymer ?
#
loop_
_entity_poly.entity_id
_entity_poly.type
_entity_poly.pdbx_seq_one_letter_code
_entity_poly.pdbx_strand_id
1 'polypeptide(L)'
;MTGRSLCVGAAVILTLTGSGCAIRDRMTGEAEAKQIRAVGVAAEATVVQIWDTGVTVNDDPVVGFLLDVKPDGQPPFQAKTKALVSRLAVPRVQPGAHLRVMFDPHDTTRVAIDPIR
;
A
#
# COMPACT_ATOMS: atom_id res chain seq x y z
N MET A 1 -58.26 11.72 21.97
CA MET A 1 -56.96 11.58 22.65
C MET A 1 -56.86 10.11 23.05
N THR A 2 -56.03 9.22 22.50
CA THR A 2 -54.69 9.31 21.90
C THR A 2 -54.52 8.11 20.95
N GLY A 3 -53.92 8.35 19.77
CA GLY A 3 -53.75 7.34 18.71
C GLY A 3 -52.65 6.33 19.01
N ARG A 4 -52.90 5.07 18.67
CA ARG A 4 -51.92 3.98 18.58
C ARG A 4 -51.31 3.99 17.17
N SER A 5 -50.02 4.31 17.06
CA SER A 5 -49.20 4.01 15.88
C SER A 5 -47.79 3.66 16.35
N LEU A 6 -47.49 2.36 16.47
CA LEU A 6 -46.10 1.89 16.48
C LEU A 6 -45.73 1.59 15.03
N CYS A 7 -44.92 2.46 14.44
CA CYS A 7 -44.29 2.23 13.15
C CYS A 7 -43.28 1.08 13.29
N VAL A 8 -43.53 -0.02 12.59
CA VAL A 8 -42.54 -1.09 12.36
C VAL A 8 -41.50 -0.54 11.39
N GLY A 9 -40.36 -0.07 11.91
CA GLY A 9 -39.20 0.30 11.11
C GLY A 9 -38.45 -0.95 10.69
N ALA A 10 -38.64 -1.39 9.45
CA ALA A 10 -37.83 -2.44 8.85
C ALA A 10 -36.37 -1.99 8.74
N ALA A 11 -35.48 -2.63 9.48
CA ALA A 11 -34.04 -2.47 9.33
C ALA A 11 -33.60 -3.14 8.03
N VAL A 12 -33.33 -2.34 7.00
CA VAL A 12 -32.66 -2.80 5.78
C VAL A 12 -31.18 -2.95 6.09
N ILE A 13 -30.76 -4.16 6.46
CA ILE A 13 -29.34 -4.52 6.53
C ILE A 13 -28.88 -4.74 5.09
N LEU A 14 -28.24 -3.73 4.49
CA LEU A 14 -27.60 -3.83 3.19
C LEU A 14 -26.33 -4.67 3.34
N THR A 15 -26.45 -6.00 3.23
CA THR A 15 -25.31 -6.91 3.22
C THR A 15 -24.55 -6.77 1.90
N LEU A 16 -23.49 -5.97 1.90
CA LEU A 16 -22.53 -5.86 0.80
C LEU A 16 -21.64 -7.11 0.74
N THR A 17 -22.15 -8.23 0.23
CA THR A 17 -21.40 -9.48 0.07
C THR A 17 -20.58 -9.57 -1.22
N GLY A 18 -20.32 -8.45 -1.91
CA GLY A 18 -19.81 -8.48 -3.29
C GLY A 18 -18.46 -7.85 -3.63
N SER A 19 -17.68 -7.28 -2.67
CA SER A 19 -16.54 -6.41 -3.04
C SER A 19 -15.26 -6.55 -2.20
N GLY A 20 -15.12 -7.61 -1.40
CA GLY A 20 -14.03 -7.73 -0.42
C GLY A 20 -12.60 -7.77 -1.02
N CYS A 21 -12.42 -8.30 -2.23
CA CYS A 21 -11.08 -8.43 -2.83
C CYS A 21 -10.61 -7.12 -3.50
N ALA A 22 -11.47 -6.48 -4.30
CA ALA A 22 -11.08 -5.27 -5.04
C ALA A 22 -10.80 -4.06 -4.12
N ILE A 23 -11.47 -3.99 -2.96
CA ILE A 23 -11.24 -2.91 -1.99
C ILE A 23 -9.91 -3.13 -1.24
N ARG A 24 -9.57 -4.38 -0.87
CA ARG A 24 -8.32 -4.71 -0.16
C ARG A 24 -7.07 -4.44 -0.99
N ASP A 25 -7.12 -4.71 -2.29
CA ASP A 25 -5.97 -4.47 -3.19
C ASP A 25 -5.63 -2.98 -3.29
N ARG A 26 -6.64 -2.11 -3.33
CA ARG A 26 -6.42 -0.65 -3.28
C ARG A 26 -5.85 -0.18 -1.96
N MET A 27 -6.20 -0.82 -0.85
CA MET A 27 -5.73 -0.41 0.48
C MET A 27 -4.28 -0.80 0.71
N THR A 28 -3.86 -2.00 0.31
CA THR A 28 -2.48 -2.48 0.49
C THR A 28 -1.51 -2.01 -0.59
N GLY A 29 -1.98 -1.80 -1.82
CA GLY A 29 -1.12 -1.51 -2.98
C GLY A 29 -0.49 -2.75 -3.62
N GLU A 30 -0.77 -3.95 -3.10
CA GLU A 30 -0.08 -5.17 -3.53
C GLU A 30 -0.38 -5.56 -4.99
N ALA A 31 -1.59 -5.28 -5.50
CA ALA A 31 -1.94 -5.56 -6.88
C ALA A 31 -1.10 -4.72 -7.87
N GLU A 32 -0.95 -3.43 -7.58
CA GLU A 32 -0.10 -2.53 -8.37
C GLU A 32 1.38 -2.92 -8.22
N ALA A 33 1.83 -3.19 -7.00
CA ALA A 33 3.20 -3.62 -6.74
C ALA A 33 3.54 -4.90 -7.51
N LYS A 34 2.62 -5.86 -7.57
CA LYS A 34 2.78 -7.11 -8.34
C LYS A 34 2.92 -6.85 -9.84
N GLN A 35 2.16 -5.90 -10.40
CA GLN A 35 2.28 -5.52 -11.81
C GLN A 35 3.64 -4.88 -12.07
N ILE A 36 4.07 -3.91 -11.25
CA ILE A 36 5.36 -3.22 -11.40
C ILE A 36 6.51 -4.22 -11.25
N ARG A 37 6.48 -5.11 -10.25
CA ARG A 37 7.52 -6.15 -10.07
C ARG A 37 7.64 -7.11 -11.26
N ALA A 38 6.57 -7.29 -12.05
CA ALA A 38 6.58 -8.19 -13.20
C ALA A 38 7.22 -7.57 -14.47
N VAL A 39 7.14 -6.24 -14.64
CA VAL A 39 7.57 -5.57 -15.88
C VAL A 39 8.54 -4.40 -15.67
N GLY A 40 8.78 -4.01 -14.43
CA GLY A 40 9.60 -2.86 -14.07
C GLY A 40 11.10 -3.12 -14.22
N VAL A 41 11.86 -2.05 -14.03
CA VAL A 41 13.32 -2.06 -14.00
C VAL A 41 13.80 -2.00 -12.56
N ALA A 42 14.83 -2.78 -12.23
CA ALA A 42 15.41 -2.80 -10.90
C ALA A 42 16.19 -1.52 -10.60
N ALA A 43 16.09 -1.03 -9.36
CA ALA A 43 16.87 0.08 -8.85
C ALA A 43 17.11 -0.08 -7.33
N GLU A 44 18.11 0.65 -6.83
CA GLU A 44 18.30 0.82 -5.39
C GLU A 44 17.56 2.09 -4.93
N ALA A 45 16.97 2.04 -3.74
CA ALA A 45 16.28 3.17 -3.15
C ALA A 45 16.70 3.40 -1.70
N THR A 46 16.75 4.67 -1.29
CA THR A 46 16.95 5.05 0.11
C THR A 46 15.62 5.50 0.69
N VAL A 47 15.24 4.97 1.85
CA VAL A 47 14.04 5.42 2.57
C VAL A 47 14.28 6.83 3.09
N VAL A 48 13.45 7.79 2.66
CA VAL A 48 13.49 9.18 3.13
C VAL A 48 12.54 9.36 4.30
N GLN A 49 11.33 8.80 4.20
CA GLN A 49 10.29 8.91 5.21
C GLN A 49 9.40 7.67 5.19
N ILE A 50 8.89 7.29 6.37
CA ILE A 50 7.80 6.32 6.50
C ILE A 50 6.61 6.94 7.24
N TRP A 51 5.41 6.42 7.01
CA TRP A 51 4.22 6.75 7.79
C TRP A 51 3.27 5.56 7.88
N ASP A 52 2.47 5.54 8.95
CA ASP A 52 1.36 4.59 9.10
C ASP A 52 0.22 4.98 8.16
N THR A 53 -0.29 4.03 7.38
CA THR A 53 -1.46 4.24 6.52
C THR A 53 -2.79 3.95 7.22
N GLY A 54 -2.76 3.44 8.45
CA GLY A 54 -3.92 2.97 9.22
C GLY A 54 -4.48 1.63 8.74
N VAL A 55 -3.77 0.92 7.86
CA VAL A 55 -4.21 -0.36 7.28
C VAL A 55 -3.30 -1.47 7.77
N THR A 56 -3.90 -2.56 8.23
CA THR A 56 -3.19 -3.78 8.62
C THR A 56 -3.77 -5.00 7.92
N VAL A 57 -2.93 -6.01 7.68
CA VAL A 57 -3.33 -7.34 7.19
C VAL A 57 -2.68 -8.37 8.10
N ASN A 58 -3.47 -9.18 8.80
CA ASN A 58 -2.95 -10.14 9.79
C ASN A 58 -2.00 -9.46 10.82
N ASP A 59 -2.39 -8.28 11.28
CA ASP A 59 -1.62 -7.31 12.10
C ASP A 59 -0.21 -6.93 11.59
N ASP A 60 0.11 -7.23 10.33
CA ASP A 60 1.23 -6.61 9.64
C ASP A 60 0.79 -5.27 9.04
N PRO A 61 1.51 -4.17 9.30
CA PRO A 61 1.14 -2.86 8.80
C PRO A 61 1.40 -2.72 7.30
N VAL A 62 0.51 -1.99 6.64
CA VAL A 62 0.83 -1.35 5.36
C VAL A 62 1.55 -0.06 5.70
N VAL A 63 2.82 0.03 5.31
CA VAL A 63 3.66 1.20 5.57
C VAL A 63 3.69 2.05 4.31
N GLY A 64 3.48 3.35 4.45
CA GLY A 64 3.72 4.31 3.38
C GLY A 64 5.17 4.80 3.39
N PHE A 65 5.74 5.01 2.21
CA PHE A 65 7.14 5.33 1.99
C PHE A 65 7.31 6.53 1.08
N LEU A 66 8.27 7.40 1.40
CA LEU A 66 8.93 8.28 0.45
C LEU A 66 10.31 7.70 0.19
N LEU A 67 10.62 7.42 -1.06
CA LEU A 67 11.86 6.79 -1.48
C LEU A 67 12.66 7.75 -2.37
N ASP A 68 13.97 7.81 -2.16
CA ASP A 68 14.94 8.38 -3.10
C ASP A 68 15.49 7.22 -3.95
N VAL A 69 14.97 7.08 -5.18
CA VAL A 69 15.28 5.98 -6.09
C VAL A 69 16.45 6.37 -6.98
N LYS A 70 17.41 5.45 -7.14
CA LYS A 70 18.64 5.63 -7.91
C LYS A 70 18.75 4.51 -8.96
N PRO A 71 18.16 4.70 -10.14
CA PRO A 71 18.31 3.76 -11.24
C PRO A 71 19.69 3.89 -11.90
N ASP A 72 20.19 2.78 -12.44
CA ASP A 72 21.39 2.81 -13.27
C ASP A 72 21.11 3.53 -14.60
N GLY A 73 21.92 4.54 -14.92
CA GLY A 73 21.83 5.26 -16.20
C GLY A 73 20.68 6.27 -16.33
N GLN A 74 19.92 6.54 -15.26
CA GLN A 74 18.92 7.61 -15.21
C GLN A 74 19.15 8.54 -14.01
N PRO A 75 18.69 9.80 -14.06
CA PRO A 75 18.73 10.68 -12.89
C PRO A 75 17.93 10.10 -11.71
N PRO A 76 18.38 10.31 -10.46
CA PRO A 76 17.62 9.91 -9.29
C PRO A 76 16.30 10.67 -9.20
N PHE A 77 15.29 10.05 -8.58
CA PHE A 77 13.97 10.64 -8.41
C PHE A 77 13.32 10.21 -7.09
N GLN A 78 12.33 11.00 -6.65
CA GLN A 78 11.53 10.65 -5.48
C GLN A 78 10.20 10.04 -5.88
N ALA A 79 9.81 8.98 -5.18
CA ALA A 79 8.52 8.33 -5.37
C ALA A 79 7.86 8.00 -4.04
N LYS A 80 6.52 8.11 -4.02
CA LYS A 80 5.71 7.63 -2.91
C LYS A 80 5.18 6.25 -3.25
N THR A 81 5.29 5.32 -2.31
CA THR A 81 4.71 3.98 -2.46
C THR A 81 4.24 3.47 -1.11
N LYS A 82 3.62 2.30 -1.09
CA LYS A 82 3.23 1.59 0.12
C LYS A 82 3.44 0.10 -0.06
N ALA A 83 3.74 -0.58 1.03
CA ALA A 83 3.95 -2.02 1.04
C ALA A 83 3.44 -2.64 2.34
N LEU A 84 2.95 -3.87 2.27
CA LEU A 84 2.73 -4.69 3.45
C LEU A 84 4.10 -5.10 4.01
N VAL A 85 4.38 -4.73 5.25
CA VAL A 85 5.65 -5.00 5.93
C VAL A 85 5.37 -5.87 7.14
N SER A 86 6.10 -6.99 7.27
CA SER A 86 6.02 -7.79 8.49
C SER A 86 6.29 -6.91 9.70
N ARG A 87 5.49 -7.02 10.77
CA ARG A 87 5.71 -6.24 12.00
C ARG A 87 7.13 -6.39 12.56
N LEU A 88 7.76 -7.55 12.34
CA LEU A 88 9.13 -7.84 12.76
C LEU A 88 10.19 -7.15 11.89
N ALA A 89 9.83 -6.78 10.65
CA ALA A 89 10.71 -6.10 9.70
C ALA A 89 10.63 -4.57 9.77
N VAL A 90 9.66 -3.98 10.49
CA VAL A 90 9.49 -2.51 10.63
C VAL A 90 10.78 -1.79 11.07
N PRO A 91 11.60 -2.31 12.01
CA PRO A 91 12.87 -1.67 12.36
C PRO A 91 13.89 -1.56 11.22
N ARG A 92 13.75 -2.37 10.16
CA ARG A 92 14.69 -2.41 9.02
C ARG A 92 14.33 -1.44 7.90
N VAL A 93 13.15 -0.84 7.94
CA VAL A 93 12.63 0.03 6.87
C VAL A 93 12.58 1.51 7.27
N GLN A 94 13.36 1.88 8.29
CA GLN A 94 13.43 3.25 8.80
C GLN A 94 14.14 4.20 7.82
N PRO A 95 13.97 5.52 7.94
CA PRO A 95 14.73 6.50 7.17
C PRO A 95 16.24 6.19 7.16
N GLY A 96 16.85 6.25 5.98
CA GLY A 96 18.23 5.86 5.73
C GLY A 96 18.43 4.40 5.32
N ALA A 97 17.42 3.54 5.44
CA ALA A 97 17.50 2.16 4.97
C ALA A 97 17.61 2.10 3.43
N HIS A 98 18.38 1.12 2.94
CA HIS A 98 18.48 0.81 1.51
C HIS A 98 17.56 -0.36 1.16
N LEU A 99 16.74 -0.17 0.13
CA LEU A 99 15.76 -1.14 -0.34
C LEU A 99 15.93 -1.37 -1.83
N ARG A 100 15.76 -2.63 -2.25
CA ARG A 100 15.59 -2.97 -3.67
C ARG A 100 14.17 -2.65 -4.10
N VAL A 101 14.05 -1.99 -5.24
CA VAL A 101 12.76 -1.61 -5.82
C VAL A 101 12.72 -1.96 -7.30
N MET A 102 11.49 -2.10 -7.79
CA MET A 102 11.18 -2.13 -9.21
C MET A 102 10.41 -0.84 -9.53
N PHE A 103 10.72 -0.17 -10.63
CA PHE A 103 9.98 1.00 -11.09
C PHE A 103 9.57 0.88 -12.56
N ASP A 104 8.50 1.57 -12.95
CA ASP A 104 8.12 1.68 -14.35
C ASP A 104 9.01 2.74 -15.05
N PRO A 105 9.83 2.38 -16.05
CA PRO A 105 10.70 3.33 -16.73
C PRO A 105 9.94 4.38 -17.55
N HIS A 106 8.65 4.16 -17.81
CA HIS A 106 7.78 5.11 -18.49
C HIS A 106 6.98 6.00 -17.51
N ASP A 107 6.94 5.65 -16.22
CA ASP A 107 6.26 6.40 -15.17
C ASP A 107 6.97 6.24 -13.82
N THR A 108 7.85 7.18 -13.49
CA THR A 108 8.65 7.17 -12.25
C THR A 108 7.83 7.34 -10.97
N THR A 109 6.52 7.61 -11.07
CA THR A 109 5.63 7.61 -9.89
C THR A 109 5.25 6.19 -9.45
N ARG A 110 5.45 5.19 -10.33
CA ARG A 110 5.10 3.79 -10.09
C ARG A 110 6.32 3.01 -9.62
N VAL A 111 6.42 2.84 -8.31
CA VAL A 111 7.51 2.12 -7.64
C VAL A 111 6.95 1.04 -6.72
N ALA A 112 7.54 -0.14 -6.77
CA ALA A 112 7.23 -1.27 -5.90
C ALA A 112 8.47 -1.74 -5.15
N ILE A 113 8.35 -1.90 -3.84
CA ILE A 113 9.42 -2.45 -3.00
C ILE A 113 9.46 -3.96 -3.15
N ASP A 114 10.65 -4.56 -3.27
CA ASP A 114 10.79 -6.01 -3.26
C ASP A 114 10.41 -6.60 -1.88
N PRO A 115 9.86 -7.83 -1.82
CA PRO A 115 9.43 -8.42 -0.56
C PRO A 115 10.53 -8.41 0.51
N ILE A 116 10.26 -7.69 1.61
CA ILE A 116 11.17 -7.57 2.75
C ILE A 116 10.99 -8.79 3.64
N ARG A 117 11.88 -9.76 3.51
CA ARG A 117 11.96 -10.92 4.42
C ARG A 117 12.89 -10.63 5.58
#